data_AF-A0A7J9Q6J1-F1
#
_entry.id   AF-A0A7J9Q6J1-F1
#
_cell.length_a   1.000
_cell.length_b   1.000
_cell.length_c   1.000
_cell.angle_alpha   90.00
_cell.angle_beta   90.00
_cell.angle_gamma   90.00
#
_symmetry.space_group_name_H-M   'P 1'
#
loop_
_entity.id
_entity.type
_entity.pdbx_description
1 polymer ?
#
loop_
_entity_poly.entity_id
_entity_poly.type
_entity_poly.pdbx_seq_one_letter_code
_entity_poly.pdbx_strand_id
1 'polypeptide(L)'
;MAIDERVDALIDFDGTLIKNHTLWKILLNAREYQKDKKKSYEIYESFMLYILNKLLKINSEKQFRKMISTLEGVPYSIVKKSIKCVKLRNLSKIDRYLGNGEKTLRILSRNDSYLINDILESYGLKKQLYDNYNIRISDKIIANHFKQKNGVFTGEVELIVNNKMENLKGTGKIFFGDVWDCLDCKCYSKFKGYSKFVRI
;
A
#
# COMPACT_ATOMS: atom_id res chain seq x y z
N MET A 1 -25.28 -14.00 -11.69
CA MET A 1 -24.62 -13.39 -10.51
C MET A 1 -23.16 -13.80 -10.54
N ALA A 2 -22.22 -12.84 -10.52
CA ALA A 2 -20.81 -13.19 -10.37
C ALA A 2 -20.60 -13.77 -8.97
N ILE A 3 -20.12 -15.02 -8.88
CA ILE A 3 -19.72 -15.61 -7.60
C ILE A 3 -18.55 -14.76 -7.09
N ASP A 4 -18.70 -14.15 -5.91
CA ASP A 4 -17.61 -13.38 -5.32
C ASP A 4 -16.42 -14.31 -5.07
N GLU A 5 -15.25 -13.86 -5.51
CA GLU A 5 -13.99 -14.60 -5.35
C GLU A 5 -13.74 -14.93 -3.88
N ARG A 6 -13.44 -16.20 -3.58
CA ARG A 6 -13.00 -16.63 -2.25
C ARG A 6 -11.68 -15.91 -1.90
N VAL A 7 -11.66 -15.19 -0.78
CA VAL A 7 -10.44 -14.56 -0.23
C VAL A 7 -10.11 -15.17 1.12
N ASP A 8 -8.92 -15.75 1.24
CA ASP A 8 -8.46 -16.41 2.46
C ASP A 8 -7.92 -15.44 3.50
N ALA A 9 -7.28 -14.35 3.06
CA ALA A 9 -6.76 -13.30 3.93
C ALA A 9 -6.47 -12.00 3.18
N LEU A 10 -6.29 -10.92 3.95
CA LEU A 10 -5.75 -9.67 3.45
C LEU A 10 -4.23 -9.61 3.66
N ILE A 11 -3.53 -8.89 2.79
CA ILE A 11 -2.10 -8.64 2.91
C ILE A 11 -1.80 -7.18 2.62
N ASP A 12 -1.01 -6.55 3.46
CA ASP A 12 -0.48 -5.22 3.17
C ASP A 12 0.55 -5.26 2.03
N PHE A 13 0.74 -4.15 1.33
CA PHE A 13 1.58 -4.11 0.13
C PHE A 13 3.03 -3.70 0.43
N ASP A 14 3.24 -2.42 0.74
CA ASP A 14 4.55 -1.86 1.02
C ASP A 14 5.12 -2.44 2.31
N GLY A 15 6.40 -2.81 2.33
CA GLY A 15 7.02 -3.43 3.50
C GLY A 15 6.49 -4.82 3.86
N THR A 16 5.41 -5.31 3.24
CA THR A 16 4.78 -6.61 3.53
C THR A 16 4.84 -7.56 2.33
N LEU A 17 4.00 -7.39 1.31
CA LEU A 17 4.05 -8.20 0.09
C LEU A 17 5.39 -7.98 -0.62
N ILE A 18 5.81 -6.72 -0.71
CA ILE A 18 7.10 -6.31 -1.28
C ILE A 18 8.01 -5.76 -0.19
N LYS A 19 9.33 -5.84 -0.40
CA LYS A 19 10.30 -5.29 0.55
C LYS A 19 10.39 -3.76 0.53
N ASN A 20 9.89 -3.13 -0.54
CA ASN A 20 10.04 -1.70 -0.77
C ASN A 20 8.91 -0.91 -0.09
N HIS A 21 9.17 0.36 0.23
CA HIS A 21 8.19 1.36 0.63
C HIS A 21 7.96 2.32 -0.55
N THR A 22 7.06 1.98 -1.45
CA THR A 22 6.93 2.64 -2.76
C THR A 22 6.35 4.04 -2.66
N LEU A 23 5.43 4.29 -1.72
CA LEU A 23 4.93 5.64 -1.45
C LEU A 23 6.03 6.63 -1.07
N TRP A 24 7.03 6.18 -0.29
CA TRP A 24 8.18 7.02 0.08
C TRP A 24 9.03 7.34 -1.15
N LYS A 25 9.29 6.34 -1.99
CA LYS A 25 10.03 6.54 -3.23
C LYS A 25 9.33 7.54 -4.15
N ILE A 26 8.00 7.43 -4.32
CA ILE A 26 7.20 8.38 -5.11
C ILE A 26 7.47 9.82 -4.70
N LEU A 27 7.38 10.12 -3.40
CA LEU A 27 7.57 11.48 -2.87
C LEU A 27 8.99 11.98 -3.06
N LEU A 28 9.99 11.11 -2.92
CA LEU A 28 11.39 11.46 -3.16
C LEU A 28 11.63 11.86 -4.63
N ASN A 29 11.15 11.11 -5.62
CA ASN A 29 11.36 11.57 -7.00
C ASN A 29 10.45 12.71 -7.41
N ALA A 30 9.25 12.82 -6.82
CA ALA A 30 8.43 14.01 -7.01
C ALA A 30 9.21 15.25 -6.56
N ARG A 31 9.87 15.17 -5.39
CA ARG A 31 10.75 16.22 -4.87
C ARG A 31 11.94 16.51 -5.80
N GLU A 32 12.62 15.49 -6.32
CA GLU A 32 13.75 15.63 -7.25
C GLU A 32 13.34 16.23 -8.59
N TYR A 33 12.12 15.92 -9.05
CA TYR A 33 11.55 16.46 -10.29
C TYR A 33 11.16 17.95 -10.16
N GLN A 34 10.74 18.39 -8.97
CA GLN A 34 10.38 19.78 -8.75
C GLN A 34 11.60 20.70 -8.82
N LYS A 35 11.66 21.53 -9.86
CA LYS A 35 12.70 22.57 -10.02
C LYS A 35 12.53 23.75 -9.07
N ASP A 36 11.29 24.02 -8.64
CA ASP A 36 10.98 25.06 -7.66
C ASP A 36 11.35 24.59 -6.25
N LYS A 37 12.29 25.30 -5.62
CA LYS A 37 12.76 25.00 -4.26
C LYS A 37 11.63 25.05 -3.23
N LYS A 38 10.63 25.93 -3.41
CA LYS A 38 9.49 26.04 -2.50
C LYS A 38 8.63 24.78 -2.55
N LYS A 39 8.23 24.35 -3.76
CA LYS A 39 7.45 23.10 -3.94
C LYS A 39 8.23 21.86 -3.49
N SER A 40 9.52 21.80 -3.78
CA SER A 40 10.40 20.73 -3.32
C SER A 40 10.43 20.64 -1.78
N TYR A 41 10.50 21.79 -1.11
CA TYR A 41 10.44 21.87 0.35
C TYR A 41 9.05 21.48 0.90
N GLU A 42 7.96 21.93 0.27
CA GLU A 42 6.59 21.58 0.65
C GLU A 42 6.32 20.07 0.60
N ILE A 43 6.83 19.37 -0.43
CA ILE A 43 6.78 17.91 -0.54
C ILE A 43 7.52 17.27 0.64
N TYR A 44 8.75 17.72 0.92
CA TYR A 44 9.56 17.19 2.01
C TYR A 44 8.91 17.41 3.38
N GLU A 45 8.45 18.63 3.66
CA GLU A 45 7.81 18.99 4.93
C GLU A 45 6.54 18.16 5.14
N SER A 46 5.68 18.06 4.13
CA SER A 46 4.43 17.29 4.23
C SER A 46 4.70 15.80 4.44
N PHE A 47 5.74 15.26 3.81
CA PHE A 47 6.18 13.88 4.03
C PHE A 47 6.70 13.65 5.45
N MET A 48 7.56 14.55 5.96
CA MET A 48 8.09 14.45 7.32
C MET A 48 6.99 14.59 8.38
N LEU A 49 6.03 15.50 8.18
CA LEU A 49 4.86 15.64 9.05
C LEU A 49 4.00 14.37 9.03
N TYR A 50 3.83 13.72 7.88
CA TYR A 50 3.11 12.45 7.80
C TYR A 50 3.81 11.34 8.59
N ILE A 51 5.13 11.19 8.44
CA ILE A 51 5.93 10.22 9.21
C ILE A 51 5.83 10.51 10.71
N LEU A 52 5.97 11.77 11.12
CA LEU A 52 5.87 12.16 12.53
C LEU A 52 4.49 11.83 13.11
N ASN A 53 3.41 12.11 12.37
CA ASN A 53 2.06 11.78 12.82
C ASN A 53 1.85 10.26 12.94
N LYS A 54 2.45 9.45 12.04
CA LYS A 54 2.48 7.99 12.19
C LYS A 54 3.20 7.55 13.46
N LEU A 55 4.38 8.11 13.74
CA LEU A 55 5.15 7.83 14.96
C LEU A 55 4.35 8.18 16.23
N LEU A 56 3.65 9.32 16.20
CA LEU A 56 2.81 9.81 17.30
C LEU A 56 1.43 9.13 17.37
N LYS A 57 1.12 8.22 16.43
CA LYS A 57 -0.17 7.50 16.33
C LYS A 57 -1.39 8.42 16.19
N ILE A 58 -1.20 9.59 15.59
CA ILE A 58 -2.28 10.54 15.32
C ILE A 58 -2.95 10.12 14.02
N ASN A 59 -4.29 10.08 14.00
CA ASN A 59 -5.01 9.79 12.78
C ASN A 59 -4.65 10.86 11.73
N SER A 60 -3.98 10.42 10.68
CA SER A 60 -3.27 11.30 9.77
C SER A 60 -4.03 11.55 8.47
N GLU A 61 -5.34 11.29 8.38
CA GLU A 61 -6.10 11.50 7.13
C GLU A 61 -5.82 12.86 6.48
N LYS A 62 -6.00 13.94 7.24
CA LYS A 62 -5.73 15.32 6.77
C LYS A 62 -4.30 15.48 6.26
N GLN A 63 -3.35 14.87 6.95
CA GLN A 63 -1.92 14.95 6.60
C GLN A 63 -1.56 14.06 5.43
N PHE A 64 -2.23 12.91 5.26
CA PHE A 64 -2.11 12.06 4.10
C PHE A 64 -2.66 12.78 2.86
N ARG A 65 -3.85 13.39 2.95
CA ARG A 65 -4.40 14.22 1.88
C ARG A 65 -3.46 15.38 1.53
N LYS A 66 -2.93 16.09 2.53
CA LYS A 66 -1.95 17.16 2.33
C LYS A 66 -0.67 16.65 1.67
N MET A 67 -0.17 15.48 2.07
CA MET A 67 1.00 14.88 1.45
C MET A 67 0.73 14.52 -0.02
N ILE A 68 -0.42 13.92 -0.34
CA ILE A 68 -0.77 13.61 -1.73
C ILE A 68 -1.01 14.88 -2.56
N SER A 69 -1.56 15.96 -1.97
CA SER A 69 -1.75 17.22 -2.70
C SER A 69 -0.43 17.83 -3.16
N THR A 70 0.69 17.55 -2.49
CA THR A 70 2.02 18.01 -2.96
C THR A 70 2.48 17.35 -4.26
N LEU A 71 1.81 16.28 -4.72
CA LEU A 71 2.07 15.65 -6.01
C LEU A 71 1.38 16.38 -7.18
N GLU A 72 0.57 17.41 -6.93
CA GLU A 72 -0.11 18.15 -8.00
C GLU A 72 0.87 18.62 -9.09
N GLY A 73 0.55 18.31 -10.34
CA GLY A 73 1.37 18.66 -11.50
C GLY A 73 2.58 17.75 -11.73
N VAL A 74 2.82 16.75 -10.88
CA VAL A 74 3.86 15.73 -11.11
C VAL A 74 3.34 14.69 -12.11
N PRO A 75 4.05 14.43 -13.22
CA PRO A 75 3.66 13.37 -14.15
C PRO A 75 3.83 11.98 -13.52
N TYR A 76 2.85 11.09 -13.73
CA TYR A 76 2.90 9.71 -13.25
C TYR A 76 4.13 8.95 -13.77
N SER A 77 4.57 9.26 -14.99
CA SER A 77 5.78 8.69 -15.59
C SER A 77 7.06 8.99 -14.80
N ILE A 78 7.14 10.12 -14.09
CA ILE A 78 8.27 10.46 -13.23
C ILE A 78 8.35 9.52 -12.05
N VAL A 79 7.21 9.23 -11.42
CA VAL A 79 7.17 8.36 -10.24
C VAL A 79 7.33 6.90 -10.64
N LYS A 80 6.83 6.49 -11.81
CA LYS A 80 7.03 5.12 -12.35
C LYS A 80 8.50 4.77 -12.58
N LYS A 81 9.33 5.74 -12.98
CA LYS A 81 10.79 5.54 -13.17
C LYS A 81 11.54 5.11 -11.91
N SER A 82 10.98 5.32 -10.73
CA SER A 82 11.59 5.01 -9.43
C SER A 82 11.21 3.65 -8.86
N ILE A 83 10.22 3.02 -9.49
CA ILE A 83 9.83 1.65 -9.24
C ILE A 83 10.88 0.76 -9.93
N LYS A 84 12.14 0.88 -9.51
CA LYS A 84 13.23 0.01 -9.94
C LYS A 84 13.51 -1.00 -8.83
N CYS A 85 13.72 -2.25 -9.22
CA CYS A 85 14.13 -3.34 -8.35
C CYS A 85 13.13 -3.65 -7.22
N VAL A 86 11.84 -3.76 -7.55
CA VAL A 86 10.85 -4.29 -6.59
C VAL A 86 11.09 -5.79 -6.41
N LYS A 87 11.11 -6.24 -5.15
CA LYS A 87 11.28 -7.65 -4.79
C LYS A 87 10.20 -8.08 -3.81
N LEU A 88 9.71 -9.30 -3.97
CA LEU A 88 8.85 -9.94 -2.97
C LEU A 88 9.58 -10.09 -1.63
N ARG A 89 8.82 -9.98 -0.55
CA ARG A 89 9.27 -10.47 0.77
C ARG A 89 9.25 -12.00 0.76
N ASN A 90 9.97 -12.63 1.70
CA ASN A 90 9.81 -14.06 1.93
C ASN A 90 8.46 -14.30 2.62
N LEU A 91 7.54 -14.95 1.91
CA LEU A 91 6.17 -15.20 2.38
C LEU A 91 5.94 -16.64 2.86
N SER A 92 7.00 -17.45 3.00
CA SER A 92 6.88 -18.87 3.41
C SER A 92 6.20 -19.06 4.78
N LYS A 93 6.20 -18.03 5.63
CA LYS A 93 5.48 -18.08 6.92
C LYS A 93 3.95 -18.09 6.76
N ILE A 94 3.40 -17.67 5.61
CA ILE A 94 1.96 -17.64 5.37
C ILE A 94 1.36 -19.06 5.47
N ASP A 95 2.08 -20.09 5.02
CA ASP A 95 1.63 -21.48 5.07
C ASP A 95 1.34 -21.96 6.50
N ARG A 96 2.07 -21.45 7.49
CA ARG A 96 1.81 -21.75 8.91
C ARG A 96 0.43 -21.27 9.38
N TYR A 97 -0.17 -20.32 8.67
CA TYR A 97 -1.44 -19.69 9.05
C TYR A 97 -2.61 -20.08 8.15
N LEU A 98 -2.34 -20.49 6.91
CA LEU A 98 -3.35 -20.81 5.90
C LEU A 98 -3.22 -22.23 5.30
N GLY A 99 -2.25 -23.03 5.74
CA GLY A 99 -1.99 -24.39 5.23
C GLY A 99 -1.14 -24.41 3.95
N ASN A 100 -0.89 -25.58 3.36
CA ASN A 100 0.01 -25.74 2.20
C ASN A 100 -0.70 -25.72 0.82
N GLY A 101 -2.03 -25.52 0.80
CA GLY A 101 -2.81 -25.46 -0.44
C GLY A 101 -2.71 -24.11 -1.18
N GLU A 102 -3.42 -24.00 -2.31
CA GLU A 102 -3.60 -22.73 -3.01
C GLU A 102 -4.32 -21.73 -2.11
N LYS A 103 -3.82 -20.49 -2.08
CA LYS A 103 -4.36 -19.40 -1.26
C LYS A 103 -4.68 -18.21 -2.14
N THR A 104 -5.80 -17.57 -1.89
CA THR A 104 -6.14 -16.29 -2.51
C THR A 104 -6.02 -15.18 -1.48
N LEU A 105 -5.08 -14.28 -1.69
CA LEU A 105 -4.90 -13.08 -0.88
C LEU A 105 -5.44 -11.85 -1.60
N ARG A 106 -6.02 -10.91 -0.85
CA ARG A 106 -6.40 -9.60 -1.36
C ARG A 106 -5.52 -8.51 -0.76
N ILE A 107 -5.04 -7.60 -1.60
CA ILE A 107 -4.21 -6.49 -1.14
C ILE A 107 -5.08 -5.46 -0.41
N LEU A 108 -4.59 -5.02 0.75
CA LEU A 108 -5.10 -3.87 1.51
C LEU A 108 -3.96 -2.87 1.67
N SER A 109 -4.01 -1.70 1.03
CA SER A 109 -2.90 -0.75 1.09
C SER A 109 -3.36 0.71 1.16
N ARG A 110 -2.59 1.56 1.84
CA ARG A 110 -2.77 3.01 1.78
C ARG A 110 -2.21 3.64 0.51
N ASN A 111 -1.50 2.88 -0.30
CA ASN A 111 -0.89 3.35 -1.53
C ASN A 111 -1.94 3.45 -2.67
N ASP A 112 -1.50 3.93 -3.83
CA ASP A 112 -2.30 4.07 -5.04
C ASP A 112 -2.56 2.73 -5.74
N SER A 113 -3.81 2.49 -6.11
CA SER A 113 -4.25 1.26 -6.78
C SER A 113 -3.58 1.04 -8.13
N TYR A 114 -3.45 2.09 -8.96
CA TYR A 114 -2.80 1.98 -10.26
C TYR A 114 -1.32 1.65 -10.12
N LEU A 115 -0.62 2.29 -9.18
CA LEU A 115 0.76 1.97 -8.85
C LEU A 115 0.94 0.50 -8.44
N ILE A 116 0.08 -0.01 -7.56
CA ILE A 116 0.15 -1.41 -7.12
C ILE A 116 0.02 -2.35 -8.31
N ASN A 117 -0.98 -2.12 -9.18
CA ASN A 117 -1.17 -2.94 -10.38
C ASN A 117 0.01 -2.86 -11.33
N ASP A 118 0.50 -1.65 -11.63
CA ASP A 118 1.69 -1.43 -12.45
C ASP A 118 2.90 -2.20 -11.92
N ILE A 119 3.10 -2.25 -10.60
CA ILE A 119 4.19 -3.00 -9.97
C ILE A 119 3.99 -4.50 -10.12
N LEU A 120 2.77 -4.99 -9.83
CA LEU A 120 2.45 -6.41 -9.92
C LEU A 120 2.69 -6.95 -11.33
N GLU A 121 2.29 -6.18 -12.35
CA GLU A 121 2.45 -6.52 -13.76
C GLU A 121 3.90 -6.38 -14.23
N SER A 122 4.53 -5.21 -14.02
CA SER A 122 5.87 -4.91 -14.54
C SER A 122 6.94 -5.87 -14.02
N TYR A 123 6.74 -6.46 -12.85
CA TYR A 123 7.68 -7.39 -12.23
C TYR A 123 7.19 -8.85 -12.25
N GLY A 124 6.03 -9.13 -12.87
CA GLY A 124 5.45 -10.48 -12.88
C GLY A 124 5.23 -11.04 -11.47
N LEU A 125 4.91 -10.19 -10.49
CA LEU A 125 4.82 -10.58 -9.08
C LEU A 125 3.70 -11.58 -8.83
N LYS A 126 2.57 -11.46 -9.55
CA LYS A 126 1.46 -12.43 -9.45
C LYS A 126 1.95 -13.86 -9.78
N LYS A 127 2.75 -14.01 -10.84
CA LYS A 127 3.34 -15.29 -11.23
C LYS A 127 4.34 -15.78 -10.18
N GLN A 128 5.26 -14.93 -9.74
CA GLN A 128 6.24 -15.29 -8.70
C GLN A 128 5.58 -15.72 -7.38
N LEU A 129 4.45 -15.12 -7.01
CA LEU A 129 3.70 -15.50 -5.80
C LEU A 129 3.09 -16.89 -5.94
N TYR A 130 2.53 -17.20 -7.11
CA TYR A 130 1.99 -18.52 -7.38
C TYR A 130 3.10 -19.58 -7.41
N ASP A 131 4.16 -19.34 -8.19
CA ASP A 131 5.24 -20.31 -8.38
C ASP A 131 6.02 -20.60 -7.08
N ASN A 132 6.25 -19.59 -6.23
CA ASN A 132 7.09 -19.74 -5.03
C ASN A 132 6.32 -20.10 -3.76
N TYR A 133 5.03 -19.75 -3.69
CA TYR A 133 4.26 -19.84 -2.44
C TYR A 133 2.84 -20.40 -2.61
N ASN A 134 2.43 -20.75 -3.84
CA ASN A 134 1.06 -21.14 -4.17
C ASN A 134 0.02 -20.07 -3.75
N ILE A 135 0.39 -18.79 -3.92
CA ILE A 135 -0.43 -17.63 -3.57
C ILE A 135 -0.92 -16.95 -4.84
N ARG A 136 -2.24 -16.79 -4.96
CA ARG A 136 -2.91 -15.92 -5.94
C ARG A 136 -3.25 -14.59 -5.30
N ILE A 137 -3.13 -13.52 -6.08
CA ILE A 137 -3.62 -12.19 -5.70
C ILE A 137 -4.95 -11.97 -6.39
N SER A 138 -5.99 -11.72 -5.59
CA SER A 138 -7.33 -11.32 -6.03
C SER A 138 -7.26 -10.13 -6.98
N ASP A 139 -8.05 -10.16 -8.05
CA ASP A 139 -8.09 -9.06 -9.02
C ASP A 139 -8.70 -7.78 -8.44
N LYS A 140 -9.50 -7.91 -7.39
CA LYS A 140 -9.96 -6.78 -6.57
C LYS A 140 -8.87 -6.41 -5.56
N ILE A 141 -8.36 -5.18 -5.59
CA ILE A 141 -7.47 -4.62 -4.57
C ILE A 141 -8.20 -3.54 -3.76
N ILE A 142 -7.92 -3.45 -2.46
CA ILE A 142 -8.46 -2.41 -1.58
C ILE A 142 -7.33 -1.40 -1.34
N ALA A 143 -7.32 -0.33 -2.12
CA ALA A 143 -6.26 0.67 -2.07
C ALA A 143 -6.82 2.09 -2.28
N ASN A 144 -6.06 3.12 -1.93
CA ASN A 144 -6.43 4.50 -2.23
C ASN A 144 -6.28 4.76 -3.74
N HIS A 145 -6.87 5.86 -4.22
CA HIS A 145 -6.76 6.24 -5.62
C HIS A 145 -6.32 7.70 -5.72
N PHE A 146 -5.11 7.91 -6.23
CA PHE A 146 -4.53 9.23 -6.44
C PHE A 146 -4.98 9.72 -7.81
N LYS A 147 -5.81 10.76 -7.85
CA LYS A 147 -6.44 11.17 -9.10
C LYS A 147 -5.43 11.72 -10.09
N GLN A 148 -5.64 11.37 -11.35
CA GLN A 148 -4.80 11.79 -12.46
C GLN A 148 -5.67 12.38 -13.58
N LYS A 149 -5.13 13.38 -14.27
CA LYS A 149 -5.68 13.91 -15.52
C LYS A 149 -4.56 13.94 -16.55
N ASN A 150 -4.75 13.26 -17.68
CA ASN A 150 -3.76 13.15 -18.76
C ASN A 150 -2.38 12.65 -18.26
N GLY A 151 -2.37 11.66 -17.36
CA GLY A 151 -1.12 11.10 -16.80
C GLY A 151 -0.38 12.00 -15.82
N VAL A 152 -1.02 13.06 -15.32
CA VAL A 152 -0.48 13.99 -14.33
C VAL A 152 -1.34 13.97 -13.07
N PHE A 153 -0.72 13.93 -11.89
CA PHE A 153 -1.45 13.97 -10.63
C PHE A 153 -2.17 15.30 -10.44
N THR A 154 -3.43 15.24 -9.99
CA THR A 154 -4.23 16.44 -9.68
C THR A 154 -4.07 16.89 -8.22
N GLY A 155 -3.32 16.14 -7.41
CA GLY A 155 -3.21 16.36 -5.96
C GLY A 155 -4.41 15.87 -5.14
N GLU A 156 -5.46 15.37 -5.80
CA GLU A 156 -6.62 14.81 -5.11
C GLU A 156 -6.46 13.31 -4.84
N VAL A 157 -7.07 12.84 -3.75
CA VAL A 157 -7.11 11.42 -3.39
C VAL A 157 -8.49 10.98 -2.94
N GLU A 158 -8.95 9.87 -3.53
CA GLU A 158 -10.06 9.10 -3.00
C GLU A 158 -9.53 8.14 -1.93
N LEU A 159 -9.98 8.35 -0.69
CA LEU A 159 -9.54 7.55 0.45
C LEU A 159 -10.49 6.40 0.69
N ILE A 160 -10.08 5.24 0.22
CA ILE A 160 -10.72 3.96 0.49
C ILE A 160 -10.14 3.39 1.78
N VAL A 161 -8.82 3.35 1.91
CA VAL A 161 -8.12 2.80 3.09
C VAL A 161 -7.72 3.91 4.05
N ASN A 162 -8.49 4.07 5.13
CA ASN A 162 -8.27 5.12 6.13
C ASN A 162 -8.58 4.68 7.57
N ASN A 163 -8.00 3.57 8.05
CA ASN A 163 -8.26 3.03 9.39
C ASN A 163 -9.76 2.85 9.72
N LYS A 164 -10.62 2.65 8.71
CA LYS A 164 -12.06 2.40 8.88
C LYS A 164 -12.35 0.89 8.79
N MET A 165 -13.27 0.43 9.64
CA MET A 165 -13.62 -0.99 9.84
C MET A 165 -14.34 -1.66 8.67
N GLU A 166 -15.02 -0.89 7.83
CA GLU A 166 -15.83 -1.41 6.73
C GLU A 166 -15.02 -2.24 5.71
N ASN A 167 -13.74 -1.89 5.52
CA ASN A 167 -12.85 -2.60 4.59
C ASN A 167 -12.31 -3.94 5.12
N LEU A 168 -12.58 -4.28 6.39
CA LEU A 168 -12.03 -5.46 7.06
C LEU A 168 -13.09 -6.50 7.43
N LYS A 169 -14.38 -6.21 7.18
CA LYS A 169 -15.47 -7.13 7.50
C LYS A 169 -15.35 -8.41 6.67
N GLY A 170 -15.38 -9.56 7.34
CA GLY A 170 -15.41 -10.88 6.69
C GLY A 170 -14.05 -11.55 6.47
N THR A 171 -12.93 -10.90 6.79
CA THR A 171 -11.59 -11.48 6.58
C THR A 171 -10.96 -11.95 7.89
N GLY A 172 -10.71 -13.25 8.02
CA GLY A 172 -10.22 -13.85 9.28
C GLY A 172 -8.78 -13.49 9.66
N LYS A 173 -7.91 -13.17 8.69
CA LYS A 173 -6.49 -12.82 8.91
C LYS A 173 -6.04 -11.65 8.05
N ILE A 174 -5.15 -10.82 8.59
CA ILE A 174 -4.47 -9.73 7.88
C ILE A 174 -2.96 -9.84 8.13
N PHE A 175 -2.17 -9.93 7.07
CA PHE A 175 -0.72 -10.04 7.14
C PHE A 175 -0.01 -8.69 7.02
N PHE A 176 1.02 -8.50 7.85
CA PHE A 176 1.91 -7.34 7.88
C PHE A 176 3.37 -7.81 8.01
N GLY A 177 4.32 -7.10 7.41
CA GLY A 177 5.73 -7.53 7.32
C GLY A 177 6.68 -6.72 8.19
N ASP A 178 6.48 -5.41 8.32
CA ASP A 178 7.48 -4.53 8.93
C ASP A 178 7.12 -4.05 10.35
N VAL A 179 8.13 -3.63 11.13
CA VAL A 179 7.92 -2.98 12.45
C VAL A 179 7.21 -1.63 12.30
N TRP A 180 7.41 -0.96 11.17
CA TRP A 180 6.68 0.26 10.83
C TRP A 180 5.19 -0.03 10.59
N ASP A 181 4.85 -1.22 10.11
CA ASP A 181 3.47 -1.70 10.04
C ASP A 181 2.94 -2.07 11.43
N CYS A 182 3.80 -2.37 12.43
CA CYS A 182 3.36 -2.49 13.82
C CYS A 182 2.92 -1.16 14.44
N LEU A 183 3.38 0.00 13.94
CA LEU A 183 2.84 1.30 14.33
C LEU A 183 1.46 1.53 13.70
N ASP A 184 1.26 1.16 12.44
CA ASP A 184 -0.06 1.11 11.80
C ASP A 184 -0.95 0.03 12.47
N CYS A 185 -0.41 -1.10 12.92
CA CYS A 185 -1.09 -2.18 13.66
C CYS A 185 -1.63 -1.71 15.01
N LYS A 186 -1.01 -0.69 15.62
CA LYS A 186 -1.57 -0.02 16.81
C LYS A 186 -2.66 1.00 16.44
N CYS A 187 -2.64 1.60 15.25
CA CYS A 187 -3.85 2.24 14.71
C CYS A 187 -4.95 1.20 14.44
N TYR A 188 -4.57 -0.05 14.16
CA TYR A 188 -5.45 -1.21 14.12
C TYR A 188 -5.76 -1.85 15.50
N SER A 189 -5.36 -1.24 16.62
CA SER A 189 -5.68 -1.77 17.97
C SER A 189 -7.17 -1.71 18.30
N LYS A 190 -7.92 -0.80 17.66
CA LYS A 190 -9.40 -0.74 17.70
C LYS A 190 -10.09 -1.94 17.01
N PHE A 191 -9.32 -2.83 16.39
CA PHE A 191 -9.81 -3.95 15.58
C PHE A 191 -9.53 -5.31 16.23
N LYS A 192 -9.11 -5.32 17.51
CA LYS A 192 -9.08 -6.51 18.37
C LYS A 192 -10.50 -7.08 18.46
N GLY A 193 -10.82 -8.04 17.59
CA GLY A 193 -12.14 -8.71 17.52
C GLY A 193 -12.62 -9.05 16.10
N TYR A 194 -12.06 -8.43 15.06
CA TYR A 194 -12.55 -8.59 13.67
C TYR A 194 -11.62 -9.41 12.76
N SER A 195 -10.30 -9.32 12.99
CA SER A 195 -9.29 -10.09 12.24
C SER A 195 -8.06 -10.37 13.10
N LYS A 196 -7.40 -11.51 12.88
CA LYS A 196 -6.11 -11.81 13.52
C LYS A 196 -4.98 -11.15 12.73
N PHE A 197 -4.30 -10.19 13.37
CA PHE A 197 -3.08 -9.56 12.85
C PHE A 197 -1.92 -10.54 12.91
N VAL A 198 -1.26 -10.78 11.77
CA VAL A 198 -0.16 -11.73 11.67
C VAL A 198 1.07 -11.05 11.08
N ARG A 199 2.20 -11.16 11.79
CA ARG A 199 3.49 -10.67 11.32
C ARG A 199 4.25 -11.77 10.58
N ILE A 200 4.71 -11.50 9.36
CA ILE A 200 5.45 -12.45 8.50
C ILE A 200 6.88 -11.99 8.19
#